data_AF-A0A7J2JNS2-F1
#
_entry.id   AF-A0A7J2JNS2-F1
#
_cell.length_a   1.000
_cell.length_b   1.000
_cell.length_c   1.000
_cell.angle_alpha   90.00
_cell.angle_beta   90.00
_cell.angle_gamma   90.00
#
_symmetry.space_group_name_H-M   'P 1'
#
loop_
_entity.id
_entity.type
_entity.pdbx_description
1 polymer ?
#
loop_
_entity_poly.entity_id
_entity_poly.type
_entity_poly.pdbx_seq_one_letter_code
_entity_poly.pdbx_strand_id
1 'polypeptide(L)' 'AKEVYPSEWILRMCKEMEIPATLGSDSHKPWEVGRHFNVALDLMRKVGYRQIATFSSRKLELKGLNFQSSSARS' A
#
# COMPACT_ATOMS: atom_id res chain seq x y z
N ALA A 1 -7.51 6.60 -18.38
CA ALA A 1 -6.30 6.62 -17.55
C ALA A 1 -6.68 6.15 -16.15
N LYS A 2 -6.11 5.05 -15.64
CA LYS A 2 -6.32 4.56 -14.26
C LYS A 2 -5.22 5.19 -13.40
N GLU A 3 -5.40 6.45 -13.00
CA GLU A 3 -4.47 7.13 -12.09
C GLU A 3 -4.49 6.46 -10.73
N VAL A 4 -3.32 6.29 -10.11
CA VAL A 4 -3.21 5.74 -8.76
C VAL A 4 -3.73 6.81 -7.80
N TYR A 5 -4.79 6.48 -7.07
CA TYR A 5 -5.32 7.31 -5.99
C TYR A 5 -4.71 6.86 -4.66
N PRO A 6 -4.24 7.79 -3.80
CA PRO A 6 -4.12 9.24 -4.01
C PRO A 6 -2.85 9.64 -4.82
N SER A 7 -2.87 10.84 -5.41
CA SER A 7 -1.74 11.41 -6.17
C SER A 7 -0.45 11.50 -5.31
N GLU A 8 0.72 11.48 -5.96
CA GLU A 8 2.04 11.52 -5.28
C GLU A 8 2.17 12.66 -4.26
N TRP A 9 1.66 13.86 -4.57
CA TRP A 9 1.76 15.03 -3.70
C TRP A 9 0.98 14.87 -2.39
N ILE A 10 -0.19 14.22 -2.42
CA ILE A 10 -0.98 13.92 -1.22
C ILE A 10 -0.21 12.94 -0.35
N LEU A 11 0.35 11.89 -0.95
CA LEU A 11 1.15 10.91 -0.21
C LEU A 11 2.36 11.57 0.46
N ARG A 12 3.03 12.52 -0.22
CA ARG A 12 4.14 13.29 0.37
C ARG A 12 3.69 14.10 1.58
N MET A 13 2.59 14.85 1.46
CA MET A 13 2.03 15.60 2.59
C MET A 13 1.64 14.69 3.75
N CYS A 14 0.98 13.57 3.47
CA CYS A 14 0.64 12.58 4.49
C CYS A 14 1.91 12.03 5.17
N LYS A 15 2.99 11.81 4.40
CA LYS A 15 4.26 11.32 4.96
C LYS A 15 4.95 12.36 5.84
N GLU A 16 4.94 13.63 5.44
CA GLU A 16 5.46 14.76 6.21
C GLU A 16 4.70 14.95 7.54
N MET A 17 3.39 14.68 7.53
CA MET A 17 2.55 14.69 8.73
C MET A 17 2.58 13.38 9.52
N GLU A 18 3.44 12.44 9.16
CA GLU A 18 3.57 11.10 9.77
C GLU A 18 2.26 10.28 9.79
N ILE A 19 1.35 10.54 8.85
CA ILE A 19 0.06 9.85 8.73
C ILE A 19 0.29 8.44 8.15
N PRO A 20 -0.10 7.36 8.86
CA PRO A 20 -0.03 6.00 8.34
C PRO A 20 -0.97 5.80 7.15
N ALA A 21 -0.48 5.15 6.10
CA ALA A 21 -1.25 4.87 4.89
C ALA A 21 -1.67 3.40 4.82
N THR A 22 -2.91 3.15 4.42
CA THR A 22 -3.46 1.82 4.14
C THR A 22 -3.47 1.56 2.63
N LEU A 23 -3.39 0.30 2.23
CA LEU A 23 -3.51 -0.10 0.83
C LEU A 23 -4.83 -0.85 0.61
N GLY A 24 -5.63 -0.40 -0.35
CA GLY A 24 -6.86 -1.04 -0.78
C GLY A 24 -6.86 -1.24 -2.29
N SER A 25 -7.27 -2.41 -2.76
CA SER A 25 -7.24 -2.74 -4.19
C SER A 25 -8.43 -2.20 -4.97
N ASP A 26 -9.49 -1.78 -4.27
CA ASP A 26 -10.83 -1.47 -4.79
C ASP A 26 -11.27 -2.39 -5.96
N SER A 27 -10.90 -3.67 -5.86
CA SER A 27 -11.03 -4.61 -6.96
C SER A 27 -12.33 -5.39 -6.84
N HIS A 28 -13.23 -5.15 -7.78
CA HIS A 28 -14.48 -5.92 -7.93
C HIS A 28 -14.26 -7.27 -8.65
N LYS A 29 -13.00 -7.63 -8.98
CA LYS A 29 -12.62 -8.83 -9.74
C LYS A 29 -11.33 -9.45 -9.19
N PRO A 30 -11.31 -10.75 -8.80
CA PRO A 30 -10.15 -11.40 -8.16
C PRO A 30 -8.84 -11.39 -8.98
N TRP A 31 -8.92 -11.26 -10.30
CA TRP A 31 -7.75 -11.35 -11.20
C TRP A 31 -7.09 -10.01 -11.51
N GLU A 32 -7.68 -8.87 -11.13
CA GLU A 32 -7.04 -7.55 -11.23
C GLU A 32 -6.25 -7.18 -9.96
N VAL A 33 -6.37 -8.00 -8.92
CA VAL A 33 -5.74 -7.83 -7.61
C VAL A 33 -4.23 -8.13 -7.74
N GLY A 34 -3.40 -7.10 -7.78
CA GLY A 34 -1.94 -7.24 -7.72
C GLY A 34 -1.18 -6.26 -8.61
N ARG A 35 -1.65 -6.02 -9.84
CA ARG A 35 -0.97 -5.09 -10.75
C ARG A 35 -1.04 -3.65 -10.26
N HIS A 36 -2.18 -3.26 -9.68
CA HIS A 36 -2.37 -1.95 -9.07
C HIS A 36 -1.63 -1.81 -7.72
N PHE A 37 -1.48 -2.90 -6.97
CA PHE A 37 -0.74 -2.89 -5.71
C PHE A 37 0.74 -2.64 -5.92
N ASN A 38 1.37 -3.26 -6.91
CA ASN A 38 2.79 -3.04 -7.19
C ASN A 38 3.07 -1.56 -7.50
N VAL A 39 2.23 -0.92 -8.31
CA VAL A 39 2.37 0.51 -8.62
C VAL A 39 2.17 1.38 -7.38
N ALA A 40 1.17 1.08 -6.54
CA ALA A 40 0.94 1.80 -5.29
C ALA A 40 2.10 1.63 -4.30
N LEU A 41 2.64 0.41 -4.18
CA LEU A 41 3.79 0.09 -3.33
C LEU A 41 5.04 0.85 -3.77
N ASP A 42 5.31 0.89 -5.07
CA ASP A 42 6.45 1.63 -5.62
C ASP A 42 6.31 3.13 -5.41
N LEU A 43 5.10 3.68 -5.56
CA LEU A 43 4.81 5.08 -5.25
C LEU A 43 5.02 5.38 -3.76
N MET A 44 4.51 4.53 -2.87
CA MET A 44 4.69 4.69 -1.42
C MET A 44 6.18 4.64 -1.03
N ARG A 45 6.95 3.71 -1.61
CA ARG A 45 8.41 3.65 -1.42
C ARG A 45 9.11 4.91 -1.91
N LYS A 46 8.75 5.40 -3.11
CA LYS A 46 9.28 6.64 -3.69
C LYS A 46 9.03 7.86 -2.79
N VAL A 47 7.86 7.92 -2.15
CA VAL A 47 7.48 8.99 -1.21
C VAL A 47 8.19 8.85 0.15
N GLY A 48 8.73 7.68 0.48
CA GLY A 48 9.48 7.44 1.73
C GLY A 48 8.71 6.68 2.80
N TYR A 49 7.56 6.09 2.46
CA TYR A 49 6.92 5.11 3.34
C TYR A 49 7.78 3.84 3.43
N ARG A 50 7.91 3.30 4.66
CA ARG A 50 8.58 2.02 4.95
C ARG A 50 7.62 0.97 5.49
N GLN A 51 6.44 1.40 5.90
CA GLN A 51 5.41 0.58 6.53
C GLN A 51 4.04 1.01 6.01
N ILE A 52 3.09 0.07 6.04
CA ILE A 52 1.67 0.30 5.80
C ILE A 52 0.88 0.03 7.06
N ALA A 53 -0.21 0.76 7.23
CA ALA A 53 -1.22 0.46 8.23
C ALA A 53 -2.06 -0.72 7.77
N THR A 54 -2.18 -1.72 8.63
CA THR A 54 -3.11 -2.84 8.51
C THR A 54 -3.99 -2.89 9.76
N PHE A 55 -5.15 -3.52 9.66
CA PHE A 55 -6.05 -3.64 10.80
C PHE A 55 -6.42 -5.10 11.00
N SER A 56 -6.21 -5.60 12.22
CA SER A 56 -6.61 -6.93 12.66
C SER A 56 -7.45 -6.80 13.92
N SER A 57 -8.67 -7.32 13.91
CA SER A 57 -9.60 -7.20 15.06
C SER A 57 -9.76 -5.76 15.56
N ARG A 58 -9.86 -4.79 14.64
CA ARG A 58 -9.91 -3.33 14.89
C ARG A 58 -8.68 -2.74 15.60
N LYS A 59 -7.57 -3.49 15.68
CA LYS A 59 -6.28 -3.00 16.15
C LYS A 59 -5.41 -2.63 14.96
N LEU A 60 -4.84 -1.43 15.02
CA LEU A 60 -3.85 -0.95 14.05
C LEU A 60 -2.55 -1.76 14.21
N GLU A 61 -2.06 -2.31 13.11
CA GLU A 61 -0.77 -2.98 13.01
C GLU A 61 0.02 -2.38 11.85
N LEU A 62 1.25 -1.92 12.10
CA LEU A 62 2.15 -1.46 11.05
C LEU A 62 2.92 -2.64 10.48
N LYS A 63 2.78 -2.90 9.17
CA LYS A 63 3.52 -3.95 8.45
C LYS A 63 4.57 -3.31 7.55
N GLY A 64 5.78 -3.85 7.54
CA GLY A 64 6.86 -3.39 6.68
C GLY A 64 6.55 -3.61 5.20
N LEU A 65 6.94 -2.66 4.35
CA LEU A 65 6.81 -2.73 2.88
C LEU A 65 7.79 -3.73 2.22
N ASN A 66 8.67 -4.36 3.02
CA ASN A 66 9.60 -5.40 2.61
C ASN A 66 8.94 -6.79 2.56
N PHE A 67 7.67 -6.86 2.16
CA PHE A 67 6.99 -8.13 1.94
C PHE A 67 7.66 -8.82 0.74
N GLN A 68 8.62 -9.71 1.02
CA GLN A 68 8.90 -10.79 0.10
C GLN A 68 7.64 -11.63 0.04
N SER A 69 7.08 -11.78 -1.16
CA SER A 69 6.07 -12.79 -1.42
C SER A 69 6.70 -14.14 -1.04
N SER A 70 6.35 -14.65 0.13
CA SER A 70 6.54 -16.05 0.50
C SER A 70 5.66 -16.86 -0.45
N SER A 71 6.14 -17.01 -1.67
CA SER A 71 5.57 -17.87 -2.68
C SER A 71 5.73 -19.29 -2.15
N ALA A 72 4.59 -19.98 -2.05
CA ALA A 72 4.48 -21.43 -1.93
C ALA A 72 5.33 -22.09 -0.83
N ARG A 73 4.72 -22.29 0.35
CA ARG A 73 4.95 -23.54 1.06
C ARG A 73 4.22 -24.64 0.27
N SER A 74 5.00 -25.42 -0.48
CA SER A 74 4.64 -26.80 -0.86
C SER A 74 4.63 -27.68 0.38
#